data_AF-A0A1H6TRA5-F1
#
_entry.id   AF-A0A1H6TRA5-F1
#
_cell.length_a   1.000
_cell.length_b   1.000
_cell.length_c   1.000
_cell.angle_alpha   90.00
_cell.angle_beta   90.00
_cell.angle_gamma   90.00
#
_symmetry.space_group_name_H-M   'P 1'
#
loop_
_entity.id
_entity.type
_entity.pdbx_description
1 polymer ?
#
loop_
_entity_poly.entity_id
_entity_poly.type
_entity_poly.pdbx_seq_one_letter_code
_entity_poly.pdbx_strand_id
1 'polypeptide(L)'
;MSEYDECTDSLVDRTVLTDLQAELGGDRAIICAFVRNYVALLPWRVSRLHRAVENLDMEDAMDAVLSLKTSSHMVGAICMNRLATELEISIRLLPNADHLDELRPQIVEIEQFVFGTISELESPIL
;
A
#
# COMPACT_ATOMS: atom_id res chain seq x y z
N MET A 1 -12.16 -7.71 -23.40
CA MET A 1 -11.14 -7.94 -22.36
C MET A 1 -10.36 -6.67 -22.24
N SER A 2 -10.62 -5.89 -21.19
CA SER A 2 -9.73 -4.80 -20.76
C SER A 2 -9.22 -5.22 -19.40
N GLU A 3 -7.90 -5.32 -19.30
CA GLU A 3 -7.07 -5.82 -18.20
C GLU A 3 -7.11 -4.91 -16.97
N TYR A 4 -8.31 -4.72 -16.40
CA TYR A 4 -8.42 -4.24 -15.03
C TYR A 4 -8.42 -5.49 -14.16
N ASP A 5 -7.22 -5.98 -13.87
CA ASP A 5 -7.02 -6.95 -12.79
C ASP A 5 -7.55 -6.26 -11.52
N GLU A 6 -8.80 -6.59 -11.20
CA GLU A 6 -9.30 -6.46 -9.85
C GLU A 6 -8.26 -7.11 -8.92
N CYS A 7 -8.21 -6.60 -7.71
CA CYS A 7 -7.39 -7.13 -6.63
C CYS A 7 -7.95 -8.50 -6.16
N THR A 8 -8.14 -9.42 -7.10
CA THR A 8 -8.94 -10.65 -7.02
C THR A 8 -8.09 -11.91 -7.13
N ASP A 9 -6.98 -11.88 -7.88
CA ASP A 9 -6.16 -13.08 -8.08
C ASP A 9 -4.93 -13.13 -7.16
N SER A 10 -4.23 -12.00 -6.94
CA SER A 10 -3.14 -11.91 -5.96
C SER A 10 -2.96 -10.47 -5.47
N LEU A 11 -2.76 -10.30 -4.17
CA LEU A 11 -2.52 -9.00 -3.54
C LEU A 11 -1.02 -8.66 -3.52
N VAL A 12 -0.17 -9.69 -3.68
CA VAL A 12 1.27 -9.63 -3.46
C VAL A 12 2.03 -10.38 -4.56
N ASP A 13 2.89 -9.67 -5.29
CA ASP A 13 3.89 -10.27 -6.16
C ASP A 13 5.13 -10.70 -5.35
N ARG A 14 5.28 -12.02 -5.18
CA ARG A 14 6.39 -12.62 -4.43
C ARG A 14 7.72 -12.60 -5.19
N THR A 15 7.70 -12.36 -6.50
CA THR A 15 8.94 -12.25 -7.29
C THR A 15 9.77 -11.06 -6.82
N VAL A 16 9.13 -9.96 -6.41
CA VAL A 16 9.77 -8.78 -5.82
C VAL A 16 10.62 -9.13 -4.59
N LEU A 17 10.09 -9.94 -3.67
CA LEU A 17 10.84 -10.37 -2.48
C LEU A 17 11.96 -11.37 -2.83
N THR A 18 11.74 -12.20 -3.84
CA THR A 18 12.73 -13.19 -4.31
C THR A 18 13.92 -12.50 -4.97
N ASP A 19 13.64 -11.51 -5.82
CA ASP A 19 14.65 -10.70 -6.50
C ASP A 19 15.42 -9.85 -5.50
N LEU A 20 14.73 -9.19 -4.57
CA LEU A 20 15.37 -8.46 -3.47
C LEU A 20 16.25 -9.39 -2.62
N GLN A 21 15.84 -10.64 -2.38
CA GLN A 21 16.69 -11.61 -1.67
C GLN A 21 17.97 -11.91 -2.44
N ALA A 22 17.85 -12.13 -3.75
CA ALA A 22 18.99 -12.41 -4.62
C ALA A 22 19.98 -11.24 -4.66
N GLU A 23 19.47 -10.00 -4.75
CA GLU A 23 20.28 -8.77 -4.71
C GLU A 23 21.03 -8.58 -3.38
N LEU A 24 20.43 -9.03 -2.27
CA LEU A 24 21.01 -8.92 -0.92
C LEU A 24 21.80 -10.17 -0.50
N GLY A 25 22.34 -10.92 -1.46
CA GLY A 25 23.25 -12.05 -1.21
C GLY A 25 22.55 -13.31 -0.70
N GLY A 26 21.24 -13.43 -0.87
CA GLY A 26 20.46 -14.62 -0.54
C GLY A 26 19.98 -14.69 0.91
N ASP A 27 20.22 -13.67 1.74
CA ASP A 27 19.86 -13.71 3.17
C ASP A 27 18.35 -13.53 3.40
N ARG A 28 17.69 -14.66 3.72
CA ARG A 28 16.26 -14.72 4.04
C ARG A 28 15.89 -13.89 5.28
N ALA A 29 16.81 -13.70 6.23
CA ALA A 29 16.52 -12.94 7.46
C ALA A 29 16.22 -11.47 7.14
N ILE A 30 16.91 -10.90 6.15
CA ILE A 30 16.70 -9.51 5.72
C ILE A 30 15.28 -9.35 5.14
N ILE A 31 14.86 -10.26 4.27
CA ILE A 31 13.52 -10.26 3.67
C ILE A 31 12.43 -10.42 4.73
N CYS A 32 12.61 -11.35 5.67
CA CYS A 32 11.68 -11.50 6.79
C CYS A 32 11.58 -10.21 7.62
N ALA A 33 12.67 -9.45 7.79
CA ALA A 33 12.63 -8.17 8.49
C ALA A 33 11.84 -7.11 7.72
N PHE A 34 12.02 -7.01 6.39
CA PHE A 34 11.23 -6.10 5.54
C PHE A 34 9.73 -6.39 5.62
N VAL A 35 9.35 -7.65 5.45
CA VAL A 35 7.95 -8.08 5.51
C VAL A 35 7.34 -7.79 6.89
N ARG A 36 8.03 -8.17 7.97
CA ARG A 36 7.56 -7.90 9.34
C ARG A 36 7.39 -6.40 9.62
N ASN A 37 8.33 -5.58 9.18
CA ASN A 37 8.25 -4.13 9.34
C ASN A 37 7.09 -3.53 8.54
N TYR A 38 6.87 -4.00 7.30
CA TYR A 38 5.74 -3.55 6.51
C TYR A 38 4.41 -3.92 7.15
N VAL A 39 4.22 -5.19 7.51
CA VAL A 39 2.99 -5.71 8.13
C VAL A 39 2.67 -4.97 9.43
N ALA A 40 3.67 -4.75 10.30
CA ALA A 40 3.46 -4.05 11.57
C ALA A 40 3.03 -2.59 11.39
N LEU A 41 3.47 -1.93 10.31
CA LEU A 41 3.20 -0.51 10.08
C LEU A 41 2.00 -0.27 9.16
N LEU A 42 1.56 -1.26 8.38
CA LEU A 42 0.50 -1.07 7.38
C LEU A 42 -0.81 -0.54 7.98
N PRO A 43 -1.38 -1.11 9.07
CA PRO A 43 -2.61 -0.58 9.66
C PRO A 43 -2.47 0.87 10.14
N TRP A 44 -1.31 1.22 10.69
CA TRP A 44 -1.02 2.58 11.12
C TRP A 44 -0.95 3.56 9.93
N ARG A 45 -0.31 3.17 8.83
CA ARG A 45 -0.22 4.01 7.61
C ARG A 45 -1.60 4.32 7.04
N VAL A 46 -2.48 3.33 6.97
CA VAL A 46 -3.85 3.51 6.49
C VAL A 46 -4.67 4.35 7.47
N SER A 47 -4.53 4.15 8.78
CA SER A 47 -5.18 5.00 9.78
C SER A 47 -4.70 6.46 9.73
N ARG A 48 -3.41 6.69 9.48
CA ARG A 48 -2.86 8.04 9.29
C ARG A 48 -3.48 8.71 8.07
N LEU A 49 -3.58 8.00 6.96
CA LEU A 49 -4.22 8.49 5.74
C LEU A 49 -5.69 8.87 5.97
N HIS A 50 -6.45 8.04 6.68
CA HIS A 50 -7.83 8.34 7.06
C HIS A 50 -7.92 9.65 7.86
N ARG A 51 -7.08 9.81 8.89
CA ARG A 51 -7.05 11.01 9.73
C ARG A 51 -6.68 12.28 8.96
N ALA A 52 -5.70 12.19 8.06
CA ALA A 52 -5.29 13.32 7.25
C ALA A 52 -6.44 13.82 6.37
N VAL A 53 -7.18 12.90 5.75
CA VAL A 53 -8.36 13.24 4.95
C VAL A 53 -9.51 13.78 5.81
N GLU A 54 -9.78 13.21 6.98
CA GLU A 54 -10.79 13.73 7.92
C GLU A 54 -10.49 15.16 8.39
N ASN A 55 -9.22 15.50 8.55
CA ASN A 55 -8.78 16.81 8.99
C ASN A 55 -8.63 17.82 7.83
N LEU A 56 -8.92 17.41 6.59
CA LEU A 56 -8.64 18.17 5.37
C LEU A 56 -7.16 18.64 5.31
N ASP A 57 -6.25 17.78 5.77
CA ASP A 57 -4.81 18.04 5.74
C ASP A 57 -4.19 17.43 4.47
N MET A 58 -4.08 18.26 3.43
CA MET A 58 -3.57 17.83 2.12
C MET A 58 -2.09 17.45 2.15
N GLU A 59 -1.29 18.10 3.01
CA GLU A 59 0.14 17.81 3.12
C GLU A 59 0.34 16.46 3.80
N ASP A 60 -0.33 16.22 4.93
CA ASP A 60 -0.25 14.93 5.64
C ASP A 60 -0.89 13.80 4.82
N ALA A 61 -1.96 14.06 4.07
CA ALA A 61 -2.57 13.06 3.19
C ALA A 61 -1.61 12.64 2.07
N MET A 62 -0.90 13.61 1.48
CA MET A 62 0.12 13.34 0.46
C MET A 62 1.31 12.55 1.03
N ASP A 63 1.83 12.92 2.20
CA ASP A 63 2.92 12.17 2.83
C ASP A 63 2.49 10.75 3.21
N ALA A 64 1.29 10.60 3.77
CA ALA A 64 0.74 9.29 4.15
C ALA A 64 0.57 8.37 2.94
N VAL A 65 0.01 8.87 1.82
CA VAL A 65 -0.18 8.04 0.61
C VAL A 65 1.15 7.67 -0.04
N LEU A 66 2.14 8.58 -0.07
CA LEU A 66 3.48 8.28 -0.59
C LEU A 66 4.20 7.24 0.29
N SER A 67 4.09 7.36 1.62
CA SER A 67 4.63 6.37 2.55
C SER A 67 4.03 4.99 2.32
N LEU A 68 2.70 4.92 2.15
CA LEU A 68 2.00 3.68 1.82
C LEU A 68 2.51 3.11 0.50
N LYS A 69 2.46 3.89 -0.59
CA LYS A 69 2.89 3.50 -1.93
C LYS A 69 4.31 2.92 -1.95
N THR A 70 5.29 3.68 -1.44
CA THR A 70 6.70 3.27 -1.45
C THR A 70 6.92 2.02 -0.60
N SER A 71 6.30 1.95 0.58
CA SER A 71 6.45 0.76 1.44
C SER A 71 5.80 -0.49 0.85
N SER A 72 4.66 -0.35 0.18
CA SER A 72 3.98 -1.46 -0.51
C SER A 72 4.79 -1.97 -1.70
N HIS A 73 5.43 -1.06 -2.45
CA HIS A 73 6.30 -1.43 -3.57
C HIS A 73 7.45 -2.35 -3.12
N MET A 74 8.14 -1.99 -2.03
CA MET A 74 9.31 -2.73 -1.53
C MET A 74 9.02 -4.19 -1.15
N VAL A 75 7.78 -4.50 -0.78
CA VAL A 75 7.38 -5.87 -0.40
C VAL A 75 6.56 -6.58 -1.46
N GLY A 76 6.42 -5.97 -2.65
CA GLY A 76 5.61 -6.52 -3.73
C GLY A 76 4.11 -6.50 -3.46
N ALA A 77 3.60 -5.68 -2.53
CA ALA A 77 2.16 -5.54 -2.29
C ALA A 77 1.50 -4.75 -3.44
N ILE A 78 1.36 -5.40 -4.59
CA ILE A 78 0.96 -4.81 -5.87
C ILE A 78 -0.38 -4.08 -5.79
N CYS A 79 -1.36 -4.66 -5.11
CA CYS A 79 -2.68 -4.05 -4.99
C CYS A 79 -2.65 -2.79 -4.12
N MET A 80 -2.00 -2.85 -2.96
CA MET A 80 -1.82 -1.69 -2.09
C MET A 80 -1.03 -0.58 -2.77
N ASN A 81 0.01 -0.93 -3.55
CA ASN A 81 0.79 0.04 -4.32
C ASN A 81 -0.04 0.71 -5.43
N ARG A 82 -0.88 -0.06 -6.13
CA ARG A 82 -1.80 0.45 -7.15
C ARG A 82 -2.79 1.43 -6.55
N LEU A 83 -3.53 1.02 -5.52
CA LEU A 83 -4.54 1.85 -4.87
C LEU A 83 -3.93 3.13 -4.28
N ALA A 84 -2.75 3.04 -3.67
CA ALA A 84 -2.03 4.23 -3.19
C ALA A 84 -1.58 5.14 -4.34
N THR A 85 -1.21 4.59 -5.50
CA THR A 85 -0.86 5.38 -6.68
C THR A 85 -2.08 6.10 -7.27
N GLU A 86 -3.22 5.42 -7.32
CA GLU A 86 -4.49 6.03 -7.76
C GLU A 86 -4.92 7.16 -6.83
N LEU A 87 -4.84 6.94 -5.51
CA LEU A 87 -5.14 7.97 -4.53
C LEU A 87 -4.17 9.15 -4.58
N GLU A 88 -2.87 8.91 -4.77
CA GLU A 88 -1.89 9.98 -4.98
C GLU A 88 -2.28 10.86 -6.17
N ILE A 89 -2.67 10.25 -7.29
CA ILE A 89 -3.11 10.98 -8.49
C ILE A 89 -4.37 11.79 -8.15
N SER A 90 -5.35 11.18 -7.48
CA SER A 90 -6.58 11.89 -7.09
C SER A 90 -6.31 13.08 -6.18
N ILE A 91 -5.45 12.97 -5.16
CA ILE A 91 -5.08 14.09 -4.29
C ILE A 91 -4.41 15.21 -5.11
N ARG A 92 -3.51 14.88 -6.04
CA ARG A 92 -2.85 15.89 -6.91
C ARG A 92 -3.80 16.63 -7.84
N LEU A 93 -4.94 16.02 -8.18
CA LEU A 93 -5.95 16.61 -9.06
C LEU A 93 -6.99 17.46 -8.29
N LEU A 94 -7.01 17.40 -6.96
CA LEU A 94 -7.89 18.23 -6.16
C LEU A 94 -7.53 19.71 -6.33
N PRO A 95 -8.54 20.60 -6.38
CA PRO A 95 -8.28 22.04 -6.50
C PRO A 95 -7.72 22.64 -5.19
N ASN A 96 -8.11 22.09 -4.03
CA ASN A 96 -7.64 22.46 -2.70
C ASN A 96 -8.05 21.40 -1.66
N ALA A 97 -7.67 21.62 -0.41
CA ALA A 97 -7.91 20.70 0.71
C ALA A 97 -9.39 20.47 1.05
N ASP A 98 -10.29 21.41 0.73
CA ASP A 98 -11.72 21.30 1.05
C ASP A 98 -12.42 20.14 0.34
N HIS A 99 -11.78 19.56 -0.68
CA HIS A 99 -12.31 18.45 -1.49
C HIS A 99 -11.69 17.09 -1.11
N LEU A 100 -10.88 17.01 -0.05
CA LEU A 100 -10.23 15.76 0.35
C LEU A 100 -11.23 14.68 0.79
N ASP A 101 -12.34 15.08 1.39
CA ASP A 101 -13.39 14.17 1.85
C ASP A 101 -14.06 13.40 0.70
N GLU A 102 -14.05 13.95 -0.52
CA GLU A 102 -14.50 13.29 -1.74
C GLU A 102 -13.71 12.01 -2.04
N LEU A 103 -12.48 11.89 -1.52
CA LEU A 103 -11.60 10.73 -1.73
C LEU A 103 -11.82 9.61 -0.70
N ARG A 104 -12.72 9.79 0.27
CA ARG A 104 -13.04 8.77 1.29
C ARG A 104 -13.36 7.38 0.70
N PRO A 105 -14.10 7.25 -0.43
CA PRO A 105 -14.36 5.94 -1.02
C PRO A 105 -13.08 5.16 -1.39
N GLN A 106 -12.03 5.85 -1.87
CA GLN A 106 -10.75 5.22 -2.22
C GLN A 106 -9.99 4.77 -0.95
N ILE A 107 -10.11 5.50 0.15
CA ILE A 107 -9.50 5.11 1.44
C ILE A 107 -10.19 3.86 1.99
N VAL A 108 -11.52 3.80 1.90
CA VAL A 108 -12.28 2.61 2.30
C VAL A 108 -11.90 1.39 1.45
N GLU A 109 -11.66 1.58 0.15
CA GLU A 109 -11.16 0.52 -0.71
C GLU A 109 -9.77 0.03 -0.26
N ILE A 110 -8.84 0.94 0.04
CA ILE A 110 -7.52 0.60 0.61
C ILE A 110 -7.67 -0.21 1.90
N GLU A 111 -8.56 0.19 2.80
CA GLU A 111 -8.80 -0.49 4.07
C GLU A 111 -9.27 -1.94 3.90
N GLN A 112 -10.11 -2.21 2.89
CA GLN A 112 -10.61 -3.56 2.62
C GLN A 112 -9.50 -4.56 2.28
N PHE A 113 -8.39 -4.09 1.67
CA PHE A 113 -7.28 -4.94 1.28
C PHE A 113 -6.16 -5.08 2.33
N VAL A 114 -6.23 -4.34 3.44
CA VAL A 114 -5.20 -4.41 4.50
C VAL A 114 -5.05 -5.82 5.04
N PHE A 115 -6.16 -6.45 5.45
CA PHE A 115 -6.13 -7.78 6.05
C PHE A 115 -5.65 -8.85 5.08
N GLY A 116 -6.15 -8.83 3.84
CA GLY A 116 -5.76 -9.76 2.80
C GLY A 116 -4.26 -9.66 2.50
N THR A 117 -3.75 -8.42 2.34
CA THR A 117 -2.34 -8.18 2.03
C THR A 117 -1.43 -8.70 3.13
N ILE A 118 -1.78 -8.47 4.40
CA ILE A 118 -1.03 -9.00 5.55
C ILE A 118 -1.04 -10.53 5.54
N SER A 119 -2.22 -11.12 5.36
CA SER A 119 -2.38 -12.58 5.36
C SER A 119 -1.56 -13.24 4.25
N GLU A 120 -1.52 -12.65 3.05
CA GLU A 120 -0.73 -13.18 1.94
C GLU A 120 0.78 -13.02 2.20
N LEU A 121 1.24 -11.87 2.70
CA LEU A 121 2.66 -11.65 3.05
C LEU A 121 3.17 -12.57 4.16
N GLU A 122 2.33 -12.89 5.15
CA GLU A 122 2.70 -13.77 6.26
C GLU A 122 2.58 -15.26 5.89
N SER A 123 1.87 -15.59 4.81
CA SER A 123 1.73 -16.97 4.36
C SER A 123 3.07 -17.53 3.85
N PRO A 124 3.46 -18.75 4.29
CA PRO A 124 4.67 -19.41 3.82
C PRO A 124 4.67 -19.57 2.30
N ILE A 125 5.83 -19.34 1.68
CA ILE A 125 6.07 -19.70 0.29
C ILE A 125 6.14 -21.23 0.25
N LEU A 126 5.13 -21.89 -0.35
CA LEU A 126 5.11 -23.34 -0.59
C LEU A 126 6.21 -23.76 -1.56
#